data_AF-A0A977LAW6-F1
#
_entry.id   AF-A0A977LAW6-F1
#
_cell.length_a   1.000
_cell.length_b   1.000
_cell.length_c   1.000
_cell.angle_alpha   90.00
_cell.angle_beta   90.00
_cell.angle_gamma   90.00
#
_symmetry.space_group_name_H-M   'P 1'
#
loop_
_entity.id
_entity.type
_entity.pdbx_description
1 polymer ?
#
loop_
_entity_poly.entity_id
_entity_poly.type
_entity_poly.pdbx_seq_one_letter_code
_entity_poly.pdbx_strand_id
1 'polypeptide(L)'
;MSPRQLITITVASITFILLTSCRQSNIDGVIIGNTLFENQDYPTNKRFCNIINRTLEKDQQALIELTEFSCGGAAGCYDLGYVLTQVINRIGEQEFIKLINGLTEKQKNEIKGISKNPTKLSINFVS
;
A
#
# COMPACT_ATOMS: atom_id res chain seq x y z
N MET A 1 -33.73 2.68 30.70
CA MET A 1 -32.61 1.81 30.26
C MET A 1 -31.96 1.23 31.50
N SER A 2 -31.75 -0.09 31.59
CA SER A 2 -31.24 -0.69 32.82
C SER A 2 -29.70 -0.62 32.91
N PRO A 3 -29.10 -0.64 34.11
CA PRO A 3 -27.65 -0.60 34.29
C PRO A 3 -26.92 -1.73 33.54
N ARG A 4 -27.57 -2.91 33.43
CA ARG A 4 -27.03 -4.06 32.69
C ARG A 4 -26.91 -3.78 31.19
N GLN A 5 -27.93 -3.15 30.60
CA GLN A 5 -27.92 -2.77 29.18
C GLN A 5 -26.86 -1.69 28.89
N LEU A 6 -26.65 -0.76 29.83
CA LEU A 6 -25.60 0.26 29.72
C LEU A 6 -24.21 -0.39 29.66
N ILE A 7 -23.92 -1.32 30.57
CA ILE A 7 -22.64 -2.04 30.64
C ILE A 7 -22.40 -2.86 29.35
N THR A 8 -23.41 -3.58 28.86
CA THR A 8 -23.29 -4.37 27.63
C THR A 8 -22.97 -3.49 26.42
N ILE A 9 -23.62 -2.32 26.29
CA ILE A 9 -23.34 -1.37 25.22
C ILE A 9 -21.92 -0.80 25.35
N THR A 10 -21.49 -0.43 26.55
CA THR A 10 -20.13 0.11 26.77
C THR A 10 -19.05 -0.91 26.39
N VAL A 11 -19.21 -2.17 26.81
CA VAL A 11 -18.26 -3.24 26.47
C VAL A 11 -18.23 -3.49 24.96
N ALA A 12 -19.40 -3.59 24.32
CA ALA A 12 -19.51 -3.78 22.87
C ALA A 12 -18.83 -2.64 22.08
N SER A 13 -19.02 -1.39 22.51
CA SER A 13 -18.39 -0.22 21.89
C SER A 13 -16.87 -0.23 22.04
N ILE A 14 -16.35 -0.59 23.22
CA ILE A 14 -14.89 -0.69 23.46
C ILE A 14 -14.28 -1.80 22.59
N THR A 15 -14.94 -2.96 22.51
CA THR A 15 -14.48 -4.07 21.66
C THR A 15 -14.47 -3.68 20.17
N PHE A 16 -15.48 -2.96 19.70
CA PHE A 16 -15.55 -2.48 18.31
C PHE A 16 -14.45 -1.46 17.98
N ILE A 17 -14.13 -0.56 18.91
CA ILE A 17 -13.04 0.41 18.74
C ILE A 17 -11.67 -0.28 18.67
N LEU A 18 -11.42 -1.29 19.52
CA LEU A 18 -10.16 -2.03 19.51
C LEU A 18 -9.93 -2.81 18.21
N LEU A 19 -11.00 -3.34 17.59
CA LEU A 19 -10.92 -4.09 16.34
C LEU A 19 -10.65 -3.21 15.10
N THR A 20 -10.85 -1.89 15.19
CA THR A 20 -10.67 -0.97 14.05
C THR A 20 -9.38 -0.14 14.13
N SER A 21 -8.61 -0.26 15.22
CA SER A 21 -7.54 0.70 15.56
C SER A 21 -6.12 0.30 15.17
N CYS A 22 -5.89 -0.77 14.41
CA CYS A 22 -4.53 -1.19 14.12
C CYS A 22 -3.98 -0.48 12.87
N ARG A 23 -3.04 0.46 13.10
CA ARG A 23 -2.07 0.89 12.11
C ARG A 23 -1.27 -0.35 11.66
N GLN A 24 -1.20 -0.62 10.36
CA GLN A 24 -0.63 -1.86 9.83
C GLN A 24 0.69 -1.58 9.13
N SER A 25 1.71 -2.37 9.45
CA SER A 25 3.01 -2.40 8.76
C SER A 25 3.17 -3.63 7.86
N ASN A 26 2.16 -4.51 7.82
CA ASN A 26 2.12 -5.71 6.97
C ASN A 26 0.71 -5.91 6.43
N ILE A 27 0.59 -6.08 5.12
CA ILE A 27 -0.66 -6.22 4.39
C ILE A 27 -0.53 -7.39 3.44
N ASP A 28 -1.23 -8.48 3.72
CA ASP A 28 -1.12 -9.75 2.98
C ASP A 28 0.33 -10.17 2.72
N GLY A 29 1.24 -9.90 3.66
CA GLY A 29 2.67 -10.18 3.56
C GLY A 29 3.47 -9.24 2.64
N VAL A 30 2.92 -8.08 2.28
CA VAL A 30 3.67 -6.90 1.85
C VAL A 30 4.08 -6.12 3.09
N ILE A 31 5.39 -5.97 3.30
CA ILE A 31 5.95 -5.27 4.46
C ILE A 31 6.17 -3.80 4.09
N ILE A 32 5.60 -2.89 4.88
CA ILE A 32 5.86 -1.45 4.80
C ILE A 32 7.14 -1.18 5.59
N GLY A 33 8.18 -0.71 4.88
CA GLY A 33 9.45 -0.36 5.51
C GLY A 33 9.30 0.73 6.57
N ASN A 34 10.17 0.70 7.57
CA ASN A 34 9.98 1.48 8.80
C ASN A 34 9.97 2.99 8.54
N THR A 35 10.79 3.48 7.61
CA THR A 35 10.88 4.92 7.34
C THR A 35 9.68 5.43 6.55
N LEU A 36 9.07 4.60 5.70
CA LEU A 36 7.77 4.92 5.10
C LEU A 36 6.65 4.83 6.12
N PHE A 37 6.66 3.79 6.96
CA PHE A 37 5.65 3.58 7.98
C PHE A 37 5.61 4.74 8.96
N GLU A 38 6.73 5.08 9.60
CA GLU A 38 6.84 6.11 10.64
C GLU A 38 6.38 7.49 10.19
N ASN A 39 6.54 7.82 8.90
CA ASN A 39 6.10 9.08 8.29
C ASN A 39 4.57 9.16 8.03
N GLN A 40 3.79 8.15 8.44
CA GLN A 40 2.33 8.11 8.25
C GLN A 40 1.59 8.30 9.58
N ASP A 41 0.55 9.13 9.58
CA ASP A 41 -0.46 9.08 10.63
C ASP A 41 -1.45 7.91 10.38
N TYR A 42 -2.38 7.70 11.32
CA TYR A 42 -3.33 6.59 11.21
C TYR A 42 -4.21 6.65 9.94
N PRO A 43 -4.86 7.78 9.59
CA PRO A 43 -5.64 7.88 8.35
C PRO A 43 -4.80 7.61 7.09
N THR A 44 -3.58 8.15 7.05
CA THR A 44 -2.66 7.97 5.92
C THR A 44 -2.24 6.51 5.78
N ASN A 45 -1.89 5.85 6.88
CA ASN A 45 -1.57 4.43 6.87
C ASN A 45 -2.74 3.58 6.41
N LYS A 46 -3.96 3.84 6.91
CA LYS A 46 -5.17 3.13 6.48
C LYS A 46 -5.43 3.30 4.98
N ARG A 47 -5.27 4.52 4.45
CA ARG A 47 -5.34 4.78 3.00
C ARG A 47 -4.28 3.99 2.24
N PHE A 48 -3.05 3.97 2.74
CA PHE A 48 -1.96 3.23 2.10
C PHE A 48 -2.20 1.73 2.07
N CYS A 49 -2.70 1.15 3.16
CA CYS A 49 -3.09 -0.27 3.23
C CYS A 49 -4.18 -0.59 2.20
N ASN A 50 -5.18 0.28 2.05
CA ASN A 50 -6.23 0.13 1.04
C ASN A 50 -5.67 0.19 -0.40
N ILE A 51 -4.73 1.09 -0.65
CA ILE A 51 -4.03 1.18 -1.95
C ILE A 51 -3.28 -0.13 -2.24
N ILE A 52 -2.55 -0.67 -1.26
CA ILE A 52 -1.83 -1.95 -1.41
C ILE A 52 -2.81 -3.08 -1.73
N ASN A 53 -3.89 -3.23 -0.95
CA ASN A 53 -4.91 -4.28 -1.19
C ASN A 53 -5.51 -4.20 -2.58
N ARG A 54 -5.99 -3.01 -2.99
CA ARG A 54 -6.55 -2.82 -4.33
C ARG A 54 -5.52 -3.11 -5.43
N THR A 55 -4.25 -2.77 -5.21
CA THR A 55 -3.19 -3.08 -6.17
C THR A 55 -2.94 -4.59 -6.26
N LEU A 56 -2.99 -5.32 -5.14
CA LEU A 56 -2.92 -6.79 -5.11
C LEU A 56 -4.11 -7.44 -5.82
N GLU A 57 -5.27 -6.79 -5.78
CA GLU A 57 -6.48 -7.15 -6.55
C GLU A 57 -6.42 -6.70 -8.02
N LYS A 58 -5.28 -6.16 -8.47
CA LYS A 58 -5.02 -5.74 -9.85
C LYS A 58 -5.87 -4.55 -10.30
N ASP A 59 -6.20 -3.65 -9.37
CA ASP A 59 -6.78 -2.34 -9.69
C ASP A 59 -5.69 -1.41 -10.25
N GLN A 60 -5.81 -1.05 -11.54
CA GLN A 60 -4.87 -0.18 -12.22
C GLN A 60 -4.83 1.25 -11.64
N GLN A 61 -5.96 1.76 -11.14
CA GLN A 61 -6.00 3.07 -10.51
C GLN A 61 -5.26 3.05 -9.17
N ALA A 62 -5.37 1.95 -8.42
CA ALA A 62 -4.63 1.77 -7.18
C ALA A 62 -3.11 1.70 -7.43
N LEU A 63 -2.65 1.12 -8.55
CA LEU A 63 -1.23 1.15 -8.92
C LEU A 63 -0.72 2.59 -9.13
N ILE A 64 -1.52 3.46 -9.75
CA ILE A 64 -1.18 4.88 -9.92
C ILE A 64 -1.11 5.56 -8.54
N GLU A 65 -2.15 5.36 -7.72
CA GLU A 65 -2.18 5.91 -6.35
C GLU A 65 -0.99 5.45 -5.50
N LEU A 66 -0.54 4.20 -5.69
CA LEU A 66 0.64 3.64 -5.02
C LEU A 66 1.91 4.38 -5.43
N THR A 67 2.05 4.72 -6.72
CA THR A 67 3.23 5.41 -7.24
C THR A 67 3.27 6.90 -6.89
N GLU A 68 2.11 7.52 -6.69
CA GLU A 68 1.98 8.92 -6.30
C GLU A 68 1.96 9.11 -4.77
N PHE A 69 2.10 8.03 -4.00
CA PHE A 69 1.97 8.08 -2.56
C PHE A 69 3.08 8.93 -1.92
N SER A 70 2.71 9.84 -1.02
CA SER A 70 3.66 10.70 -0.31
C SER A 70 4.54 9.88 0.62
N CYS A 71 5.82 9.78 0.28
CA CYS A 71 6.77 8.89 0.94
C CYS A 71 7.54 9.54 2.10
N GLY A 72 7.34 10.83 2.40
CA GLY A 72 7.98 11.51 3.53
C GLY A 72 9.49 11.80 3.39
N GLY A 73 10.09 11.54 2.22
CA GLY A 73 11.50 11.82 1.94
C GLY A 73 12.24 10.65 1.29
N ALA A 74 13.54 10.80 1.07
CA ALA A 74 14.33 9.82 0.32
C ALA A 74 14.27 8.39 0.90
N ALA A 75 14.39 8.24 2.22
CA ALA A 75 14.33 6.93 2.87
C ALA A 75 12.95 6.28 2.74
N GLY A 76 11.87 7.03 2.98
CA GLY A 76 10.52 6.49 2.82
C GLY A 76 10.17 6.21 1.35
N CYS A 77 10.75 6.94 0.38
CA CYS A 77 10.62 6.62 -1.05
C CYS A 77 11.38 5.34 -1.44
N TYR A 78 12.50 5.03 -0.78
CA TYR A 78 13.17 3.74 -0.91
C TYR A 78 12.26 2.60 -0.42
N ASP A 79 11.67 2.77 0.77
CA ASP A 79 10.71 1.82 1.32
C ASP A 79 9.45 1.68 0.45
N LEU A 80 9.01 2.75 -0.23
CA LEU A 80 7.90 2.69 -1.19
C LEU A 80 8.27 1.84 -2.41
N GLY A 81 9.49 1.97 -2.93
CA GLY A 81 10.01 1.10 -3.99
C GLY A 81 10.09 -0.37 -3.57
N TYR A 82 10.43 -0.62 -2.31
CA TYR A 82 10.41 -1.96 -1.73
C TYR A 82 8.98 -2.52 -1.63
N VAL A 83 7.98 -1.71 -1.23
CA VAL A 83 6.56 -2.09 -1.26
C VAL A 83 6.11 -2.44 -2.69
N LEU A 84 6.42 -1.58 -3.67
CA LEU A 84 6.07 -1.84 -5.08
C LEU A 84 6.68 -3.16 -5.58
N THR A 85 7.94 -3.43 -5.26
CA THR A 85 8.62 -4.68 -5.64
C THR A 85 7.92 -5.91 -5.05
N GLN A 86 7.53 -5.86 -3.77
CA GLN A 86 6.78 -6.95 -3.13
C GLN A 86 5.40 -7.15 -3.77
N VAL A 87 4.70 -6.07 -4.13
CA VAL A 87 3.42 -6.16 -4.84
C VAL A 87 3.59 -6.83 -6.20
N ILE A 88 4.59 -6.43 -7.00
CA ILE A 88 4.89 -7.04 -8.30
C ILE A 88 5.17 -8.54 -8.14
N ASN A 89 5.99 -8.92 -7.16
CA ASN A 89 6.30 -10.32 -6.88
C ASN A 89 5.05 -11.13 -6.49
N ARG A 90 4.06 -10.51 -5.85
CA ARG A 90 2.81 -11.18 -5.43
C ARG A 90 1.80 -11.33 -6.56
N ILE A 91 1.58 -10.29 -7.36
CA ILE A 91 0.63 -10.34 -8.49
C ILE A 91 1.23 -11.06 -9.71
N GLY A 92 2.57 -11.11 -9.80
CA GLY A 92 3.33 -11.67 -10.91
C GLY A 92 3.64 -10.63 -12.00
N GLU A 93 4.82 -10.75 -12.61
CA GLU A 93 5.30 -9.81 -13.64
C GLU A 93 4.34 -9.67 -14.82
N GLN A 94 3.72 -10.76 -15.27
CA GLN A 94 2.80 -10.74 -16.41
C GLN A 94 1.52 -9.94 -16.12
N GLU A 95 0.99 -10.05 -14.89
CA GLU A 95 -0.17 -9.27 -14.47
C GLU A 95 0.21 -7.80 -14.29
N PHE A 96 1.40 -7.54 -13.73
CA PHE A 96 1.93 -6.18 -13.64
C PHE A 96 2.08 -5.52 -15.03
N ILE A 97 2.61 -6.25 -16.03
CA ILE A 97 2.71 -5.76 -17.40
C ILE A 97 1.34 -5.37 -17.96
N LYS A 98 0.29 -6.15 -17.70
CA LYS A 98 -1.07 -5.80 -18.12
C LYS A 98 -1.56 -4.50 -17.49
N LEU A 99 -1.29 -4.28 -16.21
CA LEU A 99 -1.67 -3.05 -15.51
C LEU A 99 -0.99 -1.82 -16.12
N ILE A 100 0.30 -1.92 -16.43
CA ILE A 100 1.06 -0.77 -16.96
C ILE A 100 0.78 -0.50 -18.45
N ASN A 101 0.32 -1.48 -19.22
CA ASN A 101 -0.01 -1.31 -20.63
C ASN A 101 -1.17 -0.34 -20.85
N GLY A 102 -2.09 -0.23 -19.88
CA GLY A 102 -3.19 0.72 -19.91
C GLY A 102 -2.82 2.14 -19.45
N LEU A 103 -1.55 2.40 -19.09
CA LEU A 103 -1.12 3.68 -18.54
C LEU A 103 -0.55 4.62 -19.60
N THR A 104 -0.63 5.92 -19.31
CA THR A 104 0.05 6.96 -20.10
C THR A 104 1.57 6.87 -19.92
N GLU A 105 2.33 7.43 -20.85
CA GLU A 105 3.80 7.47 -20.74
C GLU A 105 4.28 8.23 -19.50
N LYS A 106 3.53 9.26 -19.05
CA LYS A 106 3.83 9.96 -17.81
C LYS A 106 3.76 9.01 -16.60
N GLN A 107 2.68 8.26 -16.46
CA GLN A 107 2.48 7.30 -15.36
C GLN A 107 3.50 6.16 -15.41
N LYS A 108 3.83 5.65 -16.61
CA LYS A 108 4.91 4.65 -16.77
C LYS A 108 6.26 5.19 -16.30
N ASN A 109 6.55 6.47 -16.55
CA ASN A 109 7.79 7.09 -16.10
C ASN A 109 7.86 7.28 -14.57
N GLU A 110 6.73 7.57 -13.92
CA GLU A 110 6.63 7.62 -12.46
C GLU A 110 6.95 6.24 -11.84
N ILE A 111 6.36 5.18 -12.39
CA ILE A 111 6.67 3.78 -12.00
C ILE A 111 8.16 3.46 -12.18
N LYS A 112 8.75 3.83 -13.33
CA LYS A 112 10.18 3.63 -13.58
C LYS A 112 11.05 4.39 -12.58
N GLY A 113 10.63 5.57 -12.15
CA GLY A 113 11.33 6.37 -11.14
C GLY A 113 11.45 5.64 -9.80
N ILE A 114 10.37 4.99 -9.38
CA ILE A 114 10.29 4.25 -8.11
C ILE A 114 11.01 2.89 -8.20
N SER A 115 11.01 2.28 -9.39
CA SER A 115 11.63 0.96 -9.62
C SER A 115 13.16 0.99 -9.81
N LYS A 116 13.80 2.16 -9.86
CA LYS A 116 15.26 2.27 -10.03
C LYS A 116 16.01 1.94 -8.70
N ASN A 117 16.18 0.63 -8.45
CA ASN A 117 17.20 -0.06 -7.62
C ASN A 117 16.85 -0.39 -6.13
N PRO A 118 17.27 -1.53 -5.50
CA PRO A 118 18.08 -2.68 -5.95
C PRO A 118 17.51 -4.07 -5.51
N THR A 119 16.68 -4.72 -6.33
CA THR A 119 16.65 -6.19 -6.41
C THR A 119 16.01 -6.57 -7.74
N LYS A 120 16.85 -6.69 -8.77
CA LYS A 120 16.63 -7.54 -9.94
C LYS A 120 15.26 -7.43 -10.63
N LEU A 121 14.70 -6.23 -10.79
CA LEU A 121 13.56 -6.01 -11.68
C LEU A 121 14.07 -5.41 -13.00
N SER A 122 14.59 -6.25 -13.88
CA SER A 122 14.88 -5.89 -15.27
C SER A 122 13.57 -5.91 -16.07
N ILE A 123 12.60 -5.05 -15.71
CA ILE A 123 11.45 -4.84 -16.57
C ILE A 123 11.94 -4.03 -17.75
N ASN A 124 12.31 -4.73 -18.83
CA ASN A 124 12.42 -4.12 -20.14
C ASN A 124 10.99 -3.68 -20.51
N PHE A 125 10.69 -2.41 -20.28
CA PHE A 125 9.53 -1.75 -20.87
C PHE A 125 9.79 -1.69 -22.38
N VAL A 126 9.55 -2.80 -23.07
CA VAL A 126 9.66 -2.89 -24.53
C VAL A 126 8.54 -2.04 -25.10
N SER A 127 8.94 -0.92 -25.71
CA SER A 127 8.19 -0.24 -26.76
C SER A 127 8.28 -1.03 -28.05
#